data_AF-A0A2W6AEX4-F1
#
_entry.id   AF-A0A2W6AEX4-F1
#
_cell.length_a   1.000
_cell.length_b   1.000
_cell.length_c   1.000
_cell.angle_alpha   90.00
_cell.angle_beta   90.00
_cell.angle_gamma   90.00
#
_symmetry.space_group_name_H-M   'P 1'
#
loop_
_entity.id
_entity.type
_entity.pdbx_description
1 polymer ?
#
loop_
_entity_poly.entity_id
_entity_poly.type
_entity_poly.pdbx_seq_one_letter_code
_entity_poly.pdbx_strand_id
1 'polypeptide(L)'
;MRLGVKQLLLVAVGLVTVVACGATYGVEATAQQRAAEAATQARALNGERSKAETVLLDLRLAGGPNYRAYYDHQLALGRASSPGAIEGMVAQWRQEAVQLRTAQAQLATASGGLADGMPRDVVDAAAHLRQLRDSATTATVSSDPAGVAIVDAQLYLALPSPQMLAGHDAILGELNGATTAVQKRLDSHQQAADQLDQAAGLLANLKRIGGGDDGFGSRLDQARQSLGGAQSDDQIASVAGAAGTLVKDLQAAKAKRLRELAASASTSAAPTAACISGAPSQLIMIHLATQQLVAYDGGCPWLQAPITTGRSALPTDRGTFHIFLKAPRWKMVSMWPKGSPYWYPDTWVYNAMEFVGDGTFIHNANWQPVSSYGPGSQNGPYASHGCVHVQDAPLQRLYNWAAIGTTVVVGD
;
A
#
# COMPACT_ATOMS: atom_id res chain seq x y z
N MET A 1 -114.87 6.91 2.65
CA MET A 1 -116.00 7.54 1.94
C MET A 1 -115.61 7.66 0.47
N ARG A 2 -116.33 6.95 -0.43
CA ARG A 2 -116.33 6.95 -1.94
C ARG A 2 -114.98 6.64 -2.66
N LEU A 3 -114.72 5.47 -3.27
CA LEU A 3 -115.24 4.77 -4.49
C LEU A 3 -115.03 5.47 -5.86
N GLY A 4 -114.38 4.76 -6.81
CA GLY A 4 -114.49 4.94 -8.29
C GLY A 4 -113.13 5.11 -9.04
N VAL A 5 -112.42 4.09 -9.53
CA VAL A 5 -112.57 3.27 -10.78
C VAL A 5 -111.93 3.87 -12.07
N LYS A 6 -110.84 3.20 -12.50
CA LYS A 6 -110.33 2.83 -13.85
C LYS A 6 -110.45 3.78 -15.06
N GLN A 7 -109.34 3.94 -15.81
CA GLN A 7 -109.24 3.42 -17.19
C GLN A 7 -107.80 3.43 -17.76
N LEU A 8 -107.43 2.30 -18.33
CA LEU A 8 -106.29 2.08 -19.23
C LEU A 8 -106.80 2.31 -20.66
N LEU A 9 -106.09 3.05 -21.51
CA LEU A 9 -106.33 3.03 -22.95
C LEU A 9 -104.99 3.03 -23.71
N LEU A 10 -104.86 2.04 -24.60
CA LEU A 10 -103.75 1.79 -25.51
C LEU A 10 -104.28 2.03 -26.93
N VAL A 11 -103.77 3.00 -27.71
CA VAL A 11 -103.93 3.13 -29.18
C VAL A 11 -102.78 4.03 -29.69
N ALA A 12 -101.74 3.50 -30.33
CA ALA A 12 -101.53 3.27 -31.78
C ALA A 12 -101.07 4.50 -32.60
N VAL A 13 -99.87 4.32 -33.18
CA VAL A 13 -99.35 4.76 -34.49
C VAL A 13 -99.94 6.03 -35.13
N GLY A 14 -99.06 7.02 -35.34
CA GLY A 14 -99.31 8.16 -36.23
C GLY A 14 -98.00 8.69 -36.80
N LEU A 15 -97.49 8.02 -37.84
CA LEU A 15 -96.48 8.55 -38.74
C LEU A 15 -97.07 9.80 -39.41
N VAL A 16 -96.64 11.00 -39.02
CA VAL A 16 -96.92 12.21 -39.79
C VAL A 16 -95.64 12.58 -40.52
N THR A 17 -95.54 12.08 -41.74
CA THR A 17 -94.59 12.55 -42.73
C THR A 17 -95.04 13.94 -43.19
N VAL A 18 -94.46 15.00 -42.61
CA VAL A 18 -94.53 16.34 -43.22
C VAL A 18 -93.34 16.48 -44.16
N VAL A 19 -93.57 16.27 -45.46
CA VAL A 19 -92.67 16.76 -46.51
C VAL A 19 -93.31 18.02 -47.09
N ALA A 20 -92.75 19.18 -46.76
CA ALA A 20 -92.39 20.22 -47.73
C ALA A 20 -91.85 21.50 -47.05
N CYS A 21 -90.80 22.03 -47.68
CA CYS A 21 -90.14 23.33 -47.49
C CYS A 21 -89.16 23.46 -46.32
N GLY A 22 -87.88 23.52 -46.69
CA GLY A 22 -86.76 23.72 -45.79
C GLY A 22 -86.84 25.06 -45.06
N ALA A 23 -86.90 24.97 -43.74
CA ALA A 23 -86.39 25.98 -42.83
C ALA A 23 -85.77 25.22 -41.68
N THR A 24 -84.44 25.13 -41.68
CA THR A 24 -83.69 24.77 -40.49
C THR A 24 -83.94 25.86 -39.45
N TYR A 25 -84.87 25.62 -38.51
CA TYR A 25 -84.99 26.44 -37.31
C TYR A 25 -83.76 26.19 -36.45
N GLY A 26 -82.70 26.98 -36.67
CA GLY A 26 -81.59 27.08 -35.75
C GLY A 26 -82.09 27.80 -34.49
N VAL A 27 -82.32 27.07 -33.41
CA VAL A 27 -82.54 27.68 -32.10
C VAL A 27 -81.19 28.23 -31.64
N GLU A 28 -80.98 29.54 -31.78
CA GLU A 28 -79.78 30.19 -31.23
C GLU A 28 -79.81 30.11 -29.70
N ALA A 29 -78.76 29.56 -29.10
CA ALA A 29 -78.63 29.48 -27.65
C ALA A 29 -78.64 30.89 -27.02
N THR A 30 -79.47 31.08 -25.99
CA THR A 30 -79.54 32.33 -25.22
C THR A 30 -78.18 32.65 -24.58
N ALA A 31 -77.91 33.93 -24.28
CA ALA A 31 -76.66 34.35 -23.64
C ALA A 31 -76.39 33.62 -22.31
N GLN A 32 -77.45 33.31 -21.54
CA GLN A 32 -77.37 32.50 -20.33
C GLN A 32 -77.00 31.03 -20.61
N GLN A 33 -77.52 30.41 -21.67
CA GLN A 33 -77.15 29.05 -22.07
C GLN A 33 -75.67 29.00 -22.49
N ARG A 34 -75.20 29.96 -23.30
CA ARG A 34 -73.78 30.07 -23.68
C ARG A 34 -72.85 30.27 -22.48
N ALA A 35 -73.26 31.10 -21.51
CA ALA A 35 -72.49 31.30 -20.27
C ALA A 35 -72.45 30.04 -19.38
N ALA A 36 -73.55 29.29 -19.29
CA ALA A 36 -73.61 28.03 -18.55
C ALA A 36 -72.76 26.92 -19.19
N GLU A 37 -72.76 26.83 -20.52
CA GLU A 37 -71.90 25.91 -21.28
C GLU A 37 -70.42 26.27 -21.09
N ALA A 38 -70.06 27.55 -21.22
CA ALA A 38 -68.68 28.02 -20.99
C ALA A 38 -68.23 27.74 -19.54
N ALA A 39 -69.08 27.95 -18.54
CA ALA A 39 -68.78 27.64 -17.15
C ALA A 39 -68.65 26.12 -16.88
N THR A 40 -69.34 25.29 -17.65
CA THR A 40 -69.25 23.83 -17.57
C THR A 40 -67.94 23.34 -18.21
N GLN A 41 -67.59 23.88 -19.37
CA GLN A 41 -66.32 23.61 -20.05
C GLN A 41 -65.11 24.06 -19.22
N ALA A 42 -65.18 25.23 -18.59
CA ALA A 42 -64.13 25.72 -17.69
C ALA A 42 -63.95 24.81 -16.45
N ARG A 43 -65.06 24.32 -15.88
CA ARG A 43 -65.01 23.35 -14.76
C ARG A 43 -64.41 22.01 -15.19
N ALA A 44 -64.78 21.51 -16.37
CA ALA A 44 -64.21 20.28 -16.92
C ALA A 44 -62.70 20.43 -17.17
N LEU A 45 -62.27 21.55 -17.76
CA LEU A 45 -60.85 21.84 -18.01
C LEU A 45 -60.05 21.91 -16.70
N ASN A 46 -60.57 22.59 -15.68
CA ASN A 46 -59.92 22.66 -14.36
C ASN A 46 -59.85 21.28 -13.70
N GLY A 47 -60.90 20.46 -13.82
CA GLY A 47 -60.91 19.09 -13.32
C GLY A 47 -59.83 18.22 -13.96
N GLU A 48 -59.68 18.29 -15.30
CA GLU A 48 -58.61 17.57 -16.00
C GLU A 48 -57.22 18.10 -15.66
N ARG A 49 -57.07 19.42 -15.46
CA ARG A 49 -55.80 20.02 -15.04
C ARG A 49 -55.36 19.50 -13.67
N SER A 50 -56.25 19.43 -12.68
CA SER A 50 -55.92 18.89 -11.35
C SER A 50 -55.53 17.40 -11.40
N LYS A 51 -56.17 16.60 -12.26
CA LYS A 51 -55.75 15.20 -12.48
C LYS A 51 -54.37 15.12 -13.13
N ALA A 52 -54.11 15.97 -14.13
CA ALA A 52 -52.84 16.03 -14.83
C ALA A 52 -51.69 16.46 -13.92
N GLU A 53 -51.92 17.39 -12.98
CA GLU A 53 -50.94 17.78 -11.96
C GLU A 53 -50.48 16.59 -11.11
N THR A 54 -51.41 15.68 -10.76
CA THR A 54 -51.08 14.47 -10.01
C THR A 54 -50.17 13.53 -10.82
N VAL A 55 -50.47 13.33 -12.11
CA VAL A 55 -49.65 12.52 -13.02
C VAL A 55 -48.28 13.15 -13.24
N LEU A 56 -48.22 14.48 -13.31
CA LEU A 56 -46.98 15.21 -13.51
C LEU A 56 -46.05 15.12 -12.28
N LEU A 57 -46.61 15.10 -11.07
CA LEU A 57 -45.85 14.81 -9.84
C LEU A 57 -45.30 13.37 -9.83
N ASP A 58 -46.11 12.40 -10.25
CA ASP A 58 -45.68 11.00 -10.39
C ASP A 58 -44.56 10.84 -11.42
N LEU A 59 -44.66 11.55 -12.55
CA LEU A 59 -43.60 11.62 -13.56
C LEU A 59 -42.31 12.23 -13.02
N ARG A 60 -42.41 13.30 -12.20
CA ARG A 60 -41.24 13.89 -11.52
C ARG A 60 -40.54 12.89 -10.61
N LEU A 61 -41.30 12.12 -9.84
CA LEU A 61 -40.76 11.07 -8.98
C LEU A 61 -40.10 9.96 -9.81
N ALA A 62 -40.72 9.55 -10.91
CA ALA A 62 -40.17 8.54 -11.83
C ALA A 62 -38.87 9.01 -12.50
N GLY A 63 -38.77 10.30 -12.84
CA GLY A 63 -37.58 10.87 -13.48
C GLY A 63 -36.39 11.14 -12.53
N GLY A 64 -36.64 11.15 -11.22
CA GLY A 64 -35.60 11.36 -10.22
C GLY A 64 -35.11 12.83 -10.12
N PRO A 65 -34.01 13.06 -9.39
CA PRO A 65 -33.58 14.41 -8.99
C PRO A 65 -33.18 15.32 -10.17
N ASN A 66 -32.78 14.74 -11.32
CA ASN A 66 -32.30 15.49 -12.49
C ASN A 66 -33.33 15.61 -13.62
N TYR A 67 -34.60 15.27 -13.39
CA TYR A 67 -35.62 15.26 -14.43
C TYR A 67 -36.09 16.67 -14.81
N ARG A 68 -35.38 17.29 -15.75
CA ARG A 68 -35.66 18.66 -16.21
C ARG A 68 -36.94 18.80 -17.04
N ALA A 69 -37.34 17.75 -17.76
CA ALA A 69 -38.55 17.77 -18.60
C ALA A 69 -39.83 18.04 -17.80
N TYR A 70 -39.81 17.82 -16.48
CA TYR A 70 -40.89 18.25 -15.57
C TYR A 70 -41.31 19.71 -15.77
N TYR A 71 -40.36 20.64 -15.92
CA TYR A 71 -40.66 22.06 -16.05
C TYR A 71 -41.29 22.38 -17.41
N ASP A 72 -40.83 21.71 -18.48
CA ASP A 72 -41.42 21.84 -19.81
C ASP A 72 -42.85 21.31 -19.83
N HIS A 73 -43.11 20.21 -19.13
CA HIS A 73 -44.45 19.66 -18.98
C HIS A 73 -45.37 20.55 -18.13
N GLN A 74 -44.88 21.20 -17.08
CA GLN A 74 -45.65 22.20 -16.32
C GLN A 74 -46.08 23.37 -17.23
N LEU A 75 -45.18 23.86 -18.07
CA LEU A 75 -45.49 24.93 -19.04
C LEU A 75 -46.51 24.46 -20.08
N ALA A 76 -46.36 23.23 -20.59
CA ALA A 76 -47.31 22.65 -21.54
C ALA A 76 -48.72 22.52 -20.94
N LEU A 77 -48.83 22.06 -19.70
CA LEU A 77 -50.10 21.94 -18.98
C LEU A 77 -50.78 23.30 -18.80
N GLY A 78 -49.99 24.33 -18.44
CA GLY A 78 -50.48 25.69 -18.29
C GLY A 78 -51.06 26.27 -19.58
N ARG A 79 -50.51 25.89 -20.74
CA ARG A 79 -50.93 26.33 -22.08
C ARG A 79 -52.08 25.52 -22.67
N ALA A 80 -52.38 24.34 -22.15
CA ALA A 80 -53.45 23.50 -22.67
C ALA A 80 -54.83 24.16 -22.50
N SER A 81 -55.59 24.24 -23.60
CA SER A 81 -56.87 24.95 -23.68
C SER A 81 -58.10 24.05 -23.84
N SER A 82 -57.92 22.72 -23.92
CA SER A 82 -59.02 21.75 -24.03
C SER A 82 -58.78 20.50 -23.18
N PRO A 83 -59.84 19.84 -22.67
CA PRO A 83 -59.73 18.58 -21.94
C PRO A 83 -58.99 17.48 -22.73
N GLY A 84 -59.32 17.30 -24.01
CA GLY A 84 -58.68 16.27 -24.85
C GLY A 84 -57.17 16.50 -25.06
N ALA A 85 -56.71 17.76 -25.08
CA ALA A 85 -55.27 18.06 -25.13
C ALA A 85 -54.57 17.63 -23.82
N ILE A 86 -55.22 17.87 -22.67
CA ILE A 86 -54.71 17.44 -21.36
C ILE A 86 -54.68 15.91 -21.26
N GLU A 87 -55.73 15.22 -21.71
CA GLU A 87 -55.79 13.75 -21.74
C GLU A 87 -54.66 13.15 -22.59
N GLY A 88 -54.39 13.74 -23.76
CA GLY A 88 -53.27 13.34 -24.62
C GLY A 88 -51.90 13.50 -23.93
N MET A 89 -51.67 14.64 -23.25
CA MET A 89 -50.45 14.85 -22.47
C MET A 89 -50.31 13.84 -21.34
N VAL A 90 -51.39 13.58 -20.59
CA VAL A 90 -51.42 12.60 -19.49
C VAL A 90 -51.08 11.19 -20.00
N ALA A 91 -51.60 10.79 -21.15
CA ALA A 91 -51.27 9.49 -21.75
C ALA A 91 -49.78 9.38 -22.10
N GLN A 92 -49.19 10.42 -22.69
CA GLN A 92 -47.75 10.48 -22.99
C GLN A 92 -46.90 10.42 -21.72
N TRP A 93 -47.22 11.23 -20.71
CA TRP A 93 -46.51 11.25 -19.43
C TRP A 93 -46.56 9.91 -18.70
N ARG A 94 -47.67 9.18 -18.77
CA ARG A 94 -47.75 7.84 -18.19
C ARG A 94 -46.81 6.86 -18.87
N GLN A 95 -46.71 6.91 -20.20
CA GLN A 95 -45.75 6.08 -20.95
C GLN A 95 -44.31 6.45 -20.61
N GLU A 96 -44.01 7.75 -20.52
CA GLU A 96 -42.69 8.24 -20.15
C GLU A 96 -42.30 7.82 -18.72
N ALA A 97 -43.23 7.91 -17.76
CA ALA A 97 -43.00 7.46 -16.39
C ALA A 97 -42.68 5.96 -16.32
N VAL A 98 -43.32 5.13 -17.17
CA VAL A 98 -43.00 3.70 -17.28
C VAL A 98 -41.58 3.49 -17.84
N GLN A 99 -41.19 4.25 -18.86
CA GLN A 99 -39.84 4.18 -19.43
C GLN A 99 -38.77 4.59 -18.41
N LEU A 100 -38.98 5.70 -17.70
CA LEU A 100 -38.07 6.21 -16.67
C LEU A 100 -37.88 5.19 -15.53
N ARG A 101 -38.97 4.62 -15.01
CA ARG A 101 -38.90 3.58 -13.97
C ARG A 101 -38.22 2.31 -14.46
N THR A 102 -38.47 1.91 -15.70
CA THR A 102 -37.82 0.73 -16.30
C THR A 102 -36.31 0.94 -16.40
N ALA A 103 -35.88 2.11 -16.92
CA ALA A 103 -34.47 2.46 -17.00
C ALA A 103 -33.83 2.55 -15.61
N GLN A 104 -34.53 3.10 -14.61
CA GLN A 104 -34.05 3.17 -13.24
C GLN A 104 -33.88 1.77 -12.62
N ALA A 105 -34.81 0.84 -12.85
CA ALA A 105 -34.72 -0.54 -12.37
C ALA A 105 -33.58 -1.32 -13.04
N GLN A 106 -33.37 -1.11 -14.34
CA GLN A 106 -32.25 -1.68 -15.09
C GLN A 106 -30.92 -1.11 -14.61
N LEU A 107 -30.84 0.20 -14.40
CA LEU A 107 -29.66 0.86 -13.86
C LEU A 107 -29.34 0.35 -12.45
N ALA A 108 -30.35 0.23 -11.57
CA ALA A 108 -30.17 -0.34 -10.24
C ALA A 108 -29.63 -1.78 -10.30
N THR A 109 -30.08 -2.58 -11.27
CA THR A 109 -29.58 -3.95 -11.46
C THR A 109 -28.13 -3.94 -11.94
N ALA A 110 -27.79 -3.08 -12.90
CA ALA A 110 -26.45 -2.96 -13.45
C ALA A 110 -25.42 -2.45 -12.44
N SER A 111 -25.84 -1.53 -11.55
CA SER A 111 -24.97 -0.84 -10.58
C SER A 111 -24.91 -1.47 -9.19
N GLY A 112 -25.55 -2.64 -9.00
CA GLY A 112 -25.62 -3.30 -7.68
C GLY A 112 -26.48 -2.54 -6.65
N GLY A 113 -27.40 -1.70 -7.13
CA GLY A 113 -28.33 -0.90 -6.34
C GLY A 113 -28.20 0.59 -6.60
N LEU A 114 -29.10 1.38 -6.00
CA LEU A 114 -29.05 2.84 -6.07
C LEU A 114 -28.70 3.45 -4.71
N ALA A 115 -27.88 4.48 -4.70
CA ALA A 115 -27.61 5.36 -3.57
C ALA A 115 -28.25 6.72 -3.85
N ASP A 116 -29.25 7.12 -3.07
CA ASP A 116 -30.03 8.37 -3.28
C ASP A 116 -30.57 8.53 -4.72
N GLY A 117 -30.93 7.41 -5.36
CA GLY A 117 -31.44 7.37 -6.73
C GLY A 117 -30.37 7.34 -7.84
N MET A 118 -29.08 7.31 -7.47
CA MET A 118 -27.93 7.25 -8.38
C MET A 118 -27.29 5.85 -8.41
N PRO A 119 -26.62 5.44 -9.51
CA PRO A 119 -25.93 4.15 -9.60
C PRO A 119 -24.85 4.04 -8.52
N ARG A 120 -24.98 3.04 -7.65
CA ARG A 120 -24.17 2.93 -6.42
C ARG A 120 -22.69 2.72 -6.72
N ASP A 121 -22.38 1.82 -7.64
CA ASP A 121 -21.00 1.52 -8.04
C ASP A 121 -20.25 2.74 -8.60
N VAL A 122 -20.89 3.58 -9.42
CA VAL A 122 -20.30 4.82 -9.94
C VAL A 122 -20.07 5.83 -8.81
N VAL A 123 -21.02 5.97 -7.87
CA VAL A 123 -20.86 6.84 -6.70
C VAL A 123 -19.69 6.38 -5.82
N ASP A 124 -19.62 5.07 -5.55
CA ASP A 124 -18.57 4.46 -4.73
C ASP A 124 -17.20 4.56 -5.42
N ALA A 125 -17.13 4.30 -6.73
CA ALA A 125 -15.90 4.41 -7.53
C ALA A 125 -15.39 5.86 -7.59
N ALA A 126 -16.28 6.83 -7.81
CA ALA A 126 -15.90 8.24 -7.82
C ALA A 126 -15.47 8.74 -6.42
N ALA A 127 -16.01 8.18 -5.34
CA ALA A 127 -15.56 8.45 -3.98
C ALA A 127 -14.16 7.87 -3.70
N HIS A 128 -13.93 6.62 -4.11
CA HIS A 128 -12.63 5.98 -3.98
C HIS A 128 -11.53 6.71 -4.77
N LEU A 129 -11.82 7.09 -6.02
CA LEU A 129 -10.87 7.81 -6.85
C LEU A 129 -10.49 9.19 -6.27
N ARG A 130 -11.43 9.88 -5.61
CA ARG A 130 -11.13 11.12 -4.86
C ARG A 130 -10.14 10.87 -3.73
N GLN A 131 -10.31 9.80 -2.95
CA GLN A 131 -9.38 9.44 -1.88
C GLN A 131 -7.97 9.14 -2.43
N LEU A 132 -7.88 8.42 -3.54
CA LEU A 132 -6.60 8.14 -4.21
C LEU A 132 -5.92 9.39 -4.74
N ARG A 133 -6.67 10.30 -5.37
CA ARG A 133 -6.15 11.60 -5.81
C ARG A 133 -5.56 12.41 -4.64
N ASP A 134 -6.25 12.43 -3.50
CA ASP A 134 -5.79 13.16 -2.31
C ASP A 134 -4.52 12.51 -1.72
N SER A 135 -4.41 11.18 -1.82
CA SER A 135 -3.24 10.41 -1.43
C SER A 135 -2.04 10.68 -2.35
N ALA A 136 -2.25 10.70 -3.66
CA ALA A 136 -1.25 11.10 -4.66
C ALA A 136 -0.75 12.53 -4.44
N THR A 137 -1.66 13.45 -4.13
CA THR A 137 -1.31 14.85 -3.80
C THR A 137 -0.42 14.92 -2.55
N THR A 138 -0.76 14.16 -1.50
CA THR A 138 0.03 14.08 -0.26
C THR A 138 1.42 13.49 -0.52
N ALA A 139 1.50 12.49 -1.41
CA ALA A 139 2.76 11.89 -1.84
C ALA A 139 3.52 12.74 -2.87
N THR A 140 3.00 13.91 -3.27
CA THR A 140 3.56 14.79 -4.32
C THR A 140 3.72 14.13 -5.70
N VAL A 141 2.89 13.11 -5.98
CA VAL A 141 2.85 12.34 -7.23
C VAL A 141 1.65 12.79 -8.07
N SER A 142 1.75 12.72 -9.41
CA SER A 142 0.61 13.09 -10.27
C SER A 142 -0.61 12.22 -9.99
N SER A 143 -1.78 12.85 -9.89
CA SER A 143 -3.06 12.16 -9.80
C SER A 143 -3.75 11.95 -11.14
N ASP A 144 -3.12 12.29 -12.27
CA ASP A 144 -3.77 12.18 -13.57
C ASP A 144 -4.00 10.70 -13.95
N PRO A 145 -5.17 10.33 -14.52
CA PRO A 145 -6.25 11.20 -15.00
C PRO A 145 -7.41 11.42 -14.01
N ALA A 146 -7.23 11.19 -12.70
CA ALA A 146 -8.33 11.16 -11.73
C ALA A 146 -9.21 12.43 -11.73
N GLY A 147 -8.60 13.61 -11.88
CA GLY A 147 -9.34 14.87 -11.88
C GLY A 147 -10.41 14.93 -12.97
N VAL A 148 -10.07 14.50 -14.20
CA VAL A 148 -10.99 14.49 -15.34
C VAL A 148 -12.09 13.46 -15.12
N ALA A 149 -11.73 12.22 -14.77
CA ALA A 149 -12.69 11.15 -14.56
C ALA A 149 -13.70 11.45 -13.43
N ILE A 150 -13.28 12.16 -12.37
CA ILE A 150 -14.18 12.62 -11.31
C ILE A 150 -15.20 13.65 -11.83
N VAL A 151 -14.77 14.58 -12.69
CA VAL A 151 -15.67 15.57 -13.30
C VAL A 151 -16.64 14.90 -14.26
N ASP A 152 -16.16 13.98 -15.09
CA ASP A 152 -17.01 13.25 -16.04
C ASP A 152 -18.04 12.39 -15.30
N ALA A 153 -17.68 11.81 -14.15
CA ALA A 153 -18.63 11.13 -13.29
C ALA A 153 -19.69 12.08 -12.70
N GLN A 154 -19.33 13.30 -12.33
CA GLN A 154 -20.31 14.31 -11.87
C GLN A 154 -21.28 14.71 -12.98
N LEU A 155 -20.79 14.87 -14.22
CA LEU A 155 -21.62 15.16 -15.39
C LEU A 155 -22.55 13.99 -15.72
N TYR A 156 -22.03 12.76 -15.66
CA TYR A 156 -22.81 11.54 -15.83
C TYR A 156 -23.94 11.42 -14.81
N LEU A 157 -23.63 11.66 -13.52
CA LEU A 157 -24.60 11.62 -12.42
C LEU A 157 -25.65 12.74 -12.50
N ALA A 158 -25.48 13.72 -13.39
CA ALA A 158 -26.47 14.76 -13.67
C ALA A 158 -27.45 14.36 -14.79
N LEU A 159 -27.26 13.22 -15.46
CA LEU A 159 -28.11 12.75 -16.56
C LEU A 159 -29.40 12.06 -16.04
N PRO A 160 -30.49 12.02 -16.85
CA PRO A 160 -31.65 11.19 -16.57
C PRO A 160 -31.34 9.70 -16.72
N SER A 161 -32.08 8.84 -16.01
CA SER A 161 -31.84 7.39 -15.91
C SER A 161 -31.62 6.66 -17.24
N PRO A 162 -32.36 6.93 -18.35
CA PRO A 162 -32.10 6.26 -19.63
C PRO A 162 -30.71 6.56 -20.21
N GLN A 163 -30.22 7.79 -20.04
CA GLN A 163 -28.90 8.20 -20.51
C GLN A 163 -27.80 7.68 -19.59
N MET A 164 -28.04 7.67 -18.28
CA MET A 164 -27.14 7.02 -17.32
C MET A 164 -27.00 5.52 -17.64
N LEU A 165 -28.10 4.82 -17.90
CA LEU A 165 -28.07 3.40 -18.27
C LEU A 165 -27.24 3.16 -19.55
N ALA A 166 -27.41 3.99 -20.58
CA ALA A 166 -26.66 3.86 -21.83
C ALA A 166 -25.16 4.16 -21.67
N GLY A 167 -24.79 5.08 -20.78
CA GLY A 167 -23.40 5.48 -20.53
C GLY A 167 -22.70 4.75 -19.38
N HIS A 168 -23.40 3.86 -18.67
CA HIS A 168 -22.96 3.27 -17.41
C HIS A 168 -21.60 2.57 -17.52
N ASP A 169 -21.47 1.65 -18.47
CA ASP A 169 -20.24 0.85 -18.59
C ASP A 169 -19.04 1.70 -19.01
N ALA A 170 -19.27 2.76 -19.78
CA ALA A 170 -18.23 3.69 -20.21
C ALA A 170 -17.66 4.48 -19.03
N ILE A 171 -18.54 5.10 -18.21
CA ILE A 171 -18.08 5.90 -17.06
C ILE A 171 -17.43 5.02 -15.98
N LEU A 172 -17.96 3.81 -15.76
CA LEU A 172 -17.37 2.89 -14.80
C LEU A 172 -15.99 2.40 -15.28
N GLY A 173 -15.84 2.13 -16.59
CA GLY A 173 -14.56 1.80 -17.21
C GLY A 173 -13.54 2.93 -17.06
N GLU A 174 -13.95 4.18 -17.26
CA GLU A 174 -13.11 5.36 -17.08
C GLU A 174 -12.64 5.52 -15.63
N LEU A 175 -13.56 5.47 -14.67
CA LEU A 175 -13.25 5.57 -13.23
C LEU A 175 -12.31 4.46 -12.77
N ASN A 176 -12.53 3.23 -13.22
CA ASN A 176 -11.66 2.08 -12.90
C ASN A 176 -10.28 2.20 -13.56
N GLY A 177 -10.23 2.70 -14.79
CA GLY A 177 -8.97 2.99 -15.49
C GLY A 177 -8.15 4.06 -14.77
N ALA A 178 -8.79 5.16 -14.38
CA ALA A 178 -8.17 6.23 -13.62
C ALA A 178 -7.69 5.75 -12.23
N THR A 179 -8.51 4.96 -11.53
CA THR A 179 -8.16 4.31 -10.26
C THR A 179 -6.90 3.46 -10.40
N THR A 180 -6.87 2.58 -11.41
CA THR A 180 -5.73 1.70 -11.69
C THR A 180 -4.46 2.49 -12.00
N ALA A 181 -4.57 3.55 -12.80
CA ALA A 181 -3.45 4.40 -13.16
C ALA A 181 -2.84 5.10 -11.94
N VAL A 182 -3.66 5.74 -11.10
CA VAL A 182 -3.18 6.45 -9.91
C VAL A 182 -2.60 5.47 -8.87
N GLN A 183 -3.28 4.34 -8.63
CA GLN A 183 -2.79 3.33 -7.69
C GLN A 183 -1.43 2.76 -8.12
N LYS A 184 -1.29 2.38 -9.39
CA LYS A 184 -0.02 1.90 -9.93
C LYS A 184 1.12 2.90 -9.72
N ARG A 185 0.83 4.19 -9.90
CA ARG A 185 1.83 5.25 -9.75
C ARG A 185 2.28 5.41 -8.30
N LEU A 186 1.33 5.41 -7.37
CA LEU A 186 1.60 5.40 -5.92
C LEU A 186 2.45 4.19 -5.51
N ASP A 187 2.07 2.99 -5.96
CA ASP A 187 2.78 1.75 -5.64
C ASP A 187 4.20 1.77 -6.21
N SER A 188 4.38 2.25 -7.44
CA SER A 188 5.69 2.35 -8.09
C SER A 188 6.59 3.36 -7.38
N HIS A 189 6.02 4.48 -6.93
CA HIS A 189 6.74 5.49 -6.16
C HIS A 189 7.21 4.91 -4.80
N GLN A 190 6.32 4.21 -4.09
CA GLN A 190 6.67 3.54 -2.84
C GLN A 190 7.75 2.47 -3.04
N GLN A 191 7.62 1.64 -4.08
CA GLN A 191 8.61 0.62 -4.40
C GLN A 191 10.00 1.22 -4.67
N ALA A 192 10.06 2.34 -5.39
CA ALA A 192 11.32 3.05 -5.62
C ALA A 192 11.92 3.56 -4.31
N ALA A 193 11.10 4.11 -3.40
CA ALA A 193 11.55 4.53 -2.07
C ALA A 193 12.15 3.36 -1.26
N ASP A 194 11.46 2.23 -1.22
CA ASP A 194 11.92 1.02 -0.51
C ASP A 194 13.26 0.51 -1.05
N GLN A 195 13.46 0.55 -2.37
CA GLN A 195 14.72 0.17 -3.00
C GLN A 195 15.88 1.12 -2.61
N LEU A 196 15.60 2.41 -2.50
CA LEU A 196 16.61 3.39 -2.06
C LEU A 196 17.00 3.19 -0.60
N ASP A 197 16.05 2.83 0.26
CA ASP A 197 16.35 2.49 1.65
C ASP A 197 17.13 1.17 1.78
N GLN A 198 16.81 0.18 0.95
CA GLN A 198 17.61 -1.04 0.83
C GLN A 198 19.05 -0.72 0.39
N ALA A 199 19.23 0.15 -0.61
CA ALA A 199 20.54 0.61 -1.06
C ALA A 199 21.31 1.32 0.07
N ALA A 200 20.65 2.21 0.81
CA ALA A 200 21.26 2.88 1.97
C ALA A 200 21.77 1.88 3.02
N GLY A 201 20.96 0.87 3.35
CA GLY A 201 21.34 -0.20 4.27
C GLY A 201 22.51 -1.06 3.76
N LEU A 202 22.54 -1.37 2.46
CA LEU A 202 23.65 -2.09 1.84
C LEU A 202 24.95 -1.27 1.86
N LEU A 203 24.89 0.03 1.56
CA LEU A 203 26.03 0.94 1.61
C LEU A 203 26.59 1.05 3.03
N ALA A 204 25.73 1.17 4.04
CA ALA A 204 26.17 1.17 5.44
C ALA A 204 26.87 -0.14 5.83
N ASN A 205 26.36 -1.28 5.37
CA ASN A 205 26.99 -2.58 5.60
C ASN A 205 28.33 -2.72 4.88
N LEU A 206 28.44 -2.23 3.64
CA LEU A 206 29.68 -2.22 2.87
C LEU A 206 30.77 -1.40 3.60
N LYS A 207 30.42 -0.19 4.08
CA LYS A 207 31.34 0.65 4.87
C LYS A 207 31.81 -0.03 6.14
N ARG A 208 30.92 -0.76 6.84
CA ARG A 208 31.26 -1.50 8.07
C ARG A 208 32.31 -2.60 7.84
N ILE A 209 32.31 -3.23 6.66
CA ILE A 209 33.32 -4.24 6.28
C ILE A 209 34.54 -3.62 5.58
N GLY A 210 34.71 -2.31 5.68
CA GLY A 210 35.83 -1.55 5.11
C GLY A 210 35.81 -1.47 3.58
N GLY A 211 34.64 -1.59 2.95
CA GLY A 211 34.47 -1.29 1.52
C GLY A 211 34.41 0.21 1.26
N GLY A 212 34.89 0.64 0.08
CA GLY A 212 34.86 2.02 -0.36
C GLY A 212 33.44 2.52 -0.69
N ASP A 213 33.27 3.84 -0.77
CA ASP A 213 32.01 4.45 -1.21
C ASP A 213 31.84 4.37 -2.72
N ASP A 214 32.92 4.37 -3.52
CA ASP A 214 32.93 4.18 -4.98
C ASP A 214 31.85 4.96 -5.76
N GLY A 215 31.41 6.12 -5.24
CA GLY A 215 30.36 6.95 -5.83
C GLY A 215 28.92 6.50 -5.51
N PHE A 216 28.74 5.43 -4.73
CA PHE A 216 27.43 4.93 -4.31
C PHE A 216 26.64 5.95 -3.49
N GLY A 217 27.31 6.73 -2.62
CA GLY A 217 26.65 7.78 -1.84
C GLY A 217 26.02 8.84 -2.76
N SER A 218 26.78 9.35 -3.72
CA SER A 218 26.28 10.34 -4.69
C SER A 218 25.16 9.80 -5.55
N ARG A 219 25.23 8.54 -6.00
CA ARG A 219 24.17 7.89 -6.79
C ARG A 219 22.88 7.73 -5.97
N LEU A 220 23.01 7.38 -4.69
CA LEU A 220 21.87 7.27 -3.77
C LEU A 220 21.19 8.63 -3.56
N ASP A 221 21.98 9.68 -3.30
CA ASP A 221 21.46 11.03 -3.09
C ASP A 221 20.78 11.58 -4.35
N GLN A 222 21.40 11.37 -5.52
CA GLN A 222 20.81 11.74 -6.81
C GLN A 222 19.49 11.01 -7.06
N ALA A 223 19.43 9.70 -6.80
CA ALA A 223 18.21 8.94 -7.00
C ALA A 223 17.08 9.36 -6.04
N ARG A 224 17.40 9.71 -4.79
CA ARG A 224 16.44 10.28 -3.82
C ARG A 224 15.91 11.63 -4.26
N GLN A 225 16.78 12.51 -4.74
CA GLN A 225 16.38 13.81 -5.27
C GLN A 225 15.46 13.64 -6.50
N SER A 226 15.82 12.74 -7.41
CA SER A 226 15.00 12.43 -8.58
C SER A 226 13.64 11.85 -8.18
N LEU A 227 13.57 10.99 -7.16
CA LEU A 227 12.30 10.47 -6.65
C LEU A 227 11.40 11.59 -6.13
N GLY A 228 11.95 12.50 -5.32
CA GLY A 228 11.20 13.64 -4.78
C GLY A 228 10.70 14.64 -5.83
N GLY A 229 11.25 14.61 -7.04
CA GLY A 229 10.79 15.41 -8.19
C GLY A 229 10.00 14.61 -9.22
N ALA A 230 9.80 13.29 -9.03
CA ALA A 230 9.18 12.44 -10.02
C ALA A 230 7.64 12.54 -9.94
N GLN A 231 7.03 13.13 -10.96
CA GLN A 231 5.59 13.33 -11.03
C GLN A 231 4.90 12.39 -12.01
N SER A 232 5.61 11.88 -13.03
CA SER A 232 5.06 10.98 -14.05
C SER A 232 5.49 9.52 -13.89
N ASP A 233 4.76 8.62 -14.55
CA ASP A 233 5.05 7.18 -14.58
C ASP A 233 6.48 6.90 -15.10
N ASP A 234 6.89 7.59 -16.16
CA ASP A 234 8.22 7.42 -16.77
C ASP A 234 9.34 7.90 -15.85
N GLN A 235 9.13 9.00 -15.14
CA GLN A 235 10.10 9.52 -14.16
C GLN A 235 10.25 8.53 -13.00
N ILE A 236 9.14 8.04 -12.45
CA ILE A 236 9.15 7.05 -11.36
C ILE A 236 9.82 5.75 -11.83
N ALA A 237 9.49 5.26 -13.03
CA ALA A 237 10.10 4.06 -13.60
C ALA A 237 11.61 4.23 -13.83
N SER A 238 12.06 5.40 -14.28
CA SER A 238 13.48 5.72 -14.42
C SER A 238 14.21 5.67 -13.09
N VAL A 239 13.63 6.26 -12.04
CA VAL A 239 14.19 6.24 -10.68
C VAL A 239 14.21 4.82 -10.11
N ALA A 240 13.13 4.05 -10.27
CA ALA A 240 13.09 2.65 -9.85
C ALA A 240 14.15 1.80 -10.56
N GLY A 241 14.37 2.02 -11.86
CA GLY A 241 15.44 1.36 -12.61
C GLY A 241 16.84 1.72 -12.08
N ALA A 242 17.07 3.00 -11.78
CA ALA A 242 18.32 3.47 -11.19
C ALA A 242 18.55 2.91 -9.78
N ALA A 243 17.52 2.90 -8.94
CA ALA A 243 17.54 2.35 -7.59
C ALA A 243 17.82 0.83 -7.60
N GLY A 244 17.12 0.08 -8.46
CA GLY A 244 17.35 -1.35 -8.65
C GLY A 244 18.76 -1.69 -9.14
N THR A 245 19.34 -0.86 -10.03
CA THR A 245 20.73 -1.00 -10.46
C THR A 245 21.70 -0.72 -9.32
N LEU A 246 21.46 0.34 -8.53
CA LEU A 246 22.27 0.68 -7.37
C LEU A 246 22.28 -0.44 -6.33
N VAL A 247 21.13 -1.05 -6.03
CA VAL A 247 21.02 -2.21 -5.13
C VAL A 247 21.89 -3.37 -5.63
N LYS A 248 21.82 -3.71 -6.92
CA LYS A 248 22.61 -4.79 -7.52
C LYS A 248 24.12 -4.51 -7.42
N ASP A 249 24.53 -3.29 -7.75
CA ASP A 249 25.94 -2.91 -7.70
C ASP A 249 26.49 -2.96 -6.26
N LEU A 250 25.72 -2.48 -5.28
CA LEU A 250 26.08 -2.54 -3.87
C LEU A 250 26.19 -3.98 -3.35
N GLN A 251 25.28 -4.86 -3.77
CA GLN A 251 25.38 -6.29 -3.45
C GLN A 251 26.64 -6.91 -4.05
N ALA A 252 26.97 -6.59 -5.30
CA ALA A 252 28.18 -7.07 -5.95
C ALA A 252 29.45 -6.54 -5.27
N ALA A 253 29.49 -5.24 -4.92
CA ALA A 253 30.60 -4.63 -4.20
C ALA A 253 30.80 -5.26 -2.82
N LYS A 254 29.72 -5.50 -2.08
CA LYS A 254 29.76 -6.21 -0.79
C LYS A 254 30.30 -7.63 -0.95
N ALA A 255 29.80 -8.39 -1.94
CA ALA A 255 30.27 -9.75 -2.20
C ALA A 255 31.75 -9.78 -2.57
N LYS A 256 32.20 -8.83 -3.42
CA LYS A 256 33.62 -8.66 -3.77
C LYS A 256 34.47 -8.40 -2.53
N ARG A 257 34.04 -7.45 -1.67
CA ARG A 257 34.76 -7.10 -0.45
C ARG A 257 34.89 -8.29 0.51
N LEU A 258 33.82 -9.06 0.69
CA LEU A 258 33.85 -10.27 1.51
C LEU A 258 34.83 -11.32 0.97
N ARG A 259 34.94 -11.47 -0.36
CA ARG A 259 35.93 -12.36 -0.99
C ARG A 259 37.37 -11.87 -0.78
N GLU A 260 37.62 -10.57 -0.89
CA GLU A 260 38.94 -9.98 -0.60
C GLU A 260 39.36 -10.18 0.87
N LEU A 261 38.41 -10.02 1.80
CA LEU A 261 38.63 -10.30 3.22
C LEU A 261 38.91 -11.78 3.46
N ALA A 262 38.19 -12.69 2.80
CA ALA A 262 38.42 -14.12 2.90
C ALA A 262 39.78 -14.54 2.29
N ALA A 263 40.16 -13.95 1.16
CA ALA A 263 41.45 -14.19 0.52
C ALA A 263 42.59 -13.73 1.41
N SER A 264 42.55 -12.50 1.94
CA SER A 264 43.57 -12.00 2.88
C SER A 264 43.65 -12.81 4.18
N ALA A 265 42.53 -13.37 4.66
CA ALA A 265 42.51 -14.32 5.78
C ALA A 265 43.06 -15.72 5.44
N SER A 266 43.23 -16.03 4.16
CA SER A 266 43.86 -17.26 3.64
C SER A 266 45.34 -17.05 3.31
N THR A 267 45.77 -15.80 3.13
CA THR A 267 47.17 -15.39 2.96
C THR A 267 47.87 -15.04 4.29
N SER A 268 47.25 -15.25 5.45
CA SER A 268 48.02 -15.31 6.70
C SER A 268 49.00 -16.46 6.54
N ALA A 269 50.28 -16.14 6.44
CA ALA A 269 51.37 -17.05 6.09
C ALA A 269 51.21 -18.42 6.73
N ALA A 270 51.61 -19.47 6.01
CA ALA A 270 51.83 -20.79 6.62
C ALA A 270 52.61 -20.57 7.93
N PRO A 271 52.17 -21.19 9.04
CA PRO A 271 52.79 -20.96 10.33
C PRO A 271 54.30 -21.17 10.20
N THR A 272 55.08 -20.14 10.52
CA THR A 272 56.55 -20.18 10.44
C THR A 272 57.16 -21.03 11.57
N ALA A 273 56.33 -21.51 12.49
CA ALA A 273 56.73 -22.38 13.57
C ALA A 273 57.06 -23.79 13.04
N ALA A 274 58.09 -24.41 13.61
CA ALA A 274 58.45 -25.80 13.31
C ALA A 274 57.50 -26.79 14.03
N CYS A 275 57.40 -28.02 13.52
CA CYS A 275 56.71 -29.09 14.25
C CYS A 275 57.45 -29.42 15.56
N ILE A 276 56.68 -29.78 16.59
CA ILE A 276 57.16 -30.16 17.92
C ILE A 276 57.00 -31.66 18.10
N SER A 277 58.11 -32.38 18.20
CA SER A 277 58.10 -33.82 18.49
C SER A 277 57.57 -34.08 19.91
N GLY A 278 56.61 -34.99 20.04
CA GLY A 278 56.01 -35.34 21.34
C GLY A 278 54.98 -34.34 21.89
N ALA A 279 54.56 -33.34 21.10
CA ALA A 279 53.49 -32.43 21.50
C ALA A 279 52.14 -33.18 21.65
N PRO A 280 51.21 -32.65 22.47
CA PRO A 280 49.83 -33.12 22.50
C PRO A 280 49.18 -33.15 21.11
N SER A 281 48.20 -34.04 20.92
CA SER A 281 47.50 -34.18 19.63
C SER A 281 46.83 -32.88 19.19
N GLN A 282 46.29 -32.11 20.13
CA GLN A 282 45.80 -30.75 19.93
C GLN A 282 46.46 -29.82 20.95
N LEU A 283 47.25 -28.88 20.45
CA LEU A 283 47.96 -27.89 21.25
C LEU A 283 47.69 -26.47 20.73
N ILE A 284 47.37 -25.55 21.62
CA ILE A 284 47.28 -24.12 21.37
C ILE A 284 48.39 -23.45 22.17
N MET A 285 49.34 -22.81 21.49
CA MET A 285 50.35 -21.97 22.13
C MET A 285 49.97 -20.49 22.04
N ILE A 286 50.00 -19.81 23.17
CA ILE A 286 49.71 -18.39 23.33
C ILE A 286 51.01 -17.70 23.75
N HIS A 287 51.60 -16.96 22.83
CA HIS A 287 52.85 -16.24 23.04
C HIS A 287 52.55 -14.80 23.46
N LEU A 288 52.78 -14.50 24.74
CA LEU A 288 52.54 -13.20 25.34
C LEU A 288 53.50 -12.13 24.83
N ALA A 289 54.77 -12.46 24.59
CA ALA A 289 55.74 -11.48 24.10
C ALA A 289 55.42 -10.99 22.67
N THR A 290 55.07 -11.92 21.78
CA THR A 290 54.79 -11.63 20.37
C THR A 290 53.32 -11.34 20.09
N GLN A 291 52.43 -11.56 21.07
CA GLN A 291 50.98 -11.50 20.92
C GLN A 291 50.52 -12.33 19.72
N GLN A 292 50.94 -13.60 19.71
CA GLN A 292 50.60 -14.57 18.69
C GLN A 292 49.99 -15.83 19.29
N LEU A 293 49.01 -16.39 18.61
CA LEU A 293 48.50 -17.74 18.86
C LEU A 293 48.98 -18.65 17.73
N VAL A 294 49.49 -19.83 18.10
CA VAL A 294 49.82 -20.91 17.16
C VAL A 294 49.12 -22.18 17.59
N ALA A 295 48.31 -22.78 16.71
CA ALA A 295 47.67 -24.07 16.96
C ALA A 295 48.38 -25.19 16.19
N TYR A 296 48.61 -26.30 16.88
CA TYR A 296 49.31 -27.49 16.40
C TYR A 296 48.38 -28.69 16.39
N ASP A 297 48.36 -29.41 15.28
CA ASP A 297 47.64 -30.66 15.08
C ASP A 297 48.66 -31.77 14.86
N GLY A 298 48.66 -32.77 15.75
CA GLY A 298 49.68 -33.83 15.75
C GLY A 298 51.12 -33.31 15.86
N GLY A 299 51.30 -32.18 16.54
CA GLY A 299 52.60 -31.52 16.72
C GLY A 299 53.06 -30.64 15.56
N CYS A 300 52.32 -30.54 14.45
CA CYS A 300 52.65 -29.61 13.36
C CYS A 300 51.68 -28.41 13.36
N PRO A 301 52.18 -27.17 13.19
CA PRO A 301 51.33 -26.01 13.25
C PRO A 301 50.46 -25.90 11.99
N TRP A 302 49.18 -25.57 12.17
CA TRP A 302 48.21 -25.46 11.07
C TRP A 302 47.46 -24.12 11.08
N LEU A 303 47.50 -23.39 12.20
CA LEU A 303 46.90 -22.06 12.33
C LEU A 303 47.84 -21.15 13.12
N GLN A 304 48.02 -19.93 12.63
CA GLN A 304 48.68 -18.84 13.33
C GLN A 304 47.83 -17.58 13.21
N ALA A 305 47.67 -16.83 14.31
CA ALA A 305 46.87 -15.62 14.32
C ALA A 305 47.41 -14.60 15.34
N PRO A 306 47.45 -13.31 14.97
CA PRO A 306 47.74 -12.26 15.95
C PRO A 306 46.60 -12.18 16.96
N ILE A 307 46.95 -11.98 18.22
CA ILE A 307 46.02 -11.95 19.35
C ILE A 307 46.17 -10.65 20.14
N THR A 308 45.27 -10.47 21.10
CA THR A 308 45.40 -9.48 22.17
C THR A 308 45.03 -10.11 23.50
N THR A 309 45.98 -10.07 24.43
CA THR A 309 45.89 -10.72 25.75
C THR A 309 45.58 -9.70 26.85
N GLY A 310 45.57 -10.17 28.10
CA GLY A 310 45.35 -9.37 29.29
C GLY A 310 46.33 -8.21 29.41
N ARG A 311 45.81 -7.03 29.77
CA ARG A 311 46.64 -5.86 30.11
C ARG A 311 47.56 -6.14 31.30
N SER A 312 48.61 -5.35 31.46
CA SER A 312 49.59 -5.54 32.55
C SER A 312 48.97 -5.59 33.96
N ALA A 313 47.89 -4.84 34.20
CA ALA A 313 47.17 -4.84 35.47
C ALA A 313 46.25 -6.06 35.67
N LEU A 314 45.88 -6.76 34.59
CA LEU A 314 45.01 -7.94 34.56
C LEU A 314 45.56 -8.93 33.51
N PRO A 315 46.76 -9.49 33.75
CA PRO A 315 47.48 -10.26 32.75
C PRO A 315 46.78 -11.60 32.50
N THR A 316 46.99 -12.15 31.31
CA THR A 316 46.65 -13.56 31.06
C THR A 316 47.65 -14.46 31.79
N ASP A 317 47.14 -15.39 32.59
CA ASP A 317 47.97 -16.29 33.39
C ASP A 317 48.86 -17.19 32.53
N ARG A 318 50.11 -17.37 32.99
CA ARG A 318 51.10 -18.26 32.37
C ARG A 318 50.92 -19.69 32.89
N GLY A 319 51.11 -20.67 32.03
CA GLY A 319 51.06 -22.07 32.42
C GLY A 319 50.53 -22.99 31.34
N THR A 320 50.28 -24.24 31.74
CA THR A 320 49.66 -25.26 30.89
C THR A 320 48.25 -25.53 31.39
N PHE A 321 47.29 -25.32 30.51
CA PHE A 321 45.85 -25.38 30.76
C PHE A 321 45.18 -26.31 29.75
N HIS A 322 43.86 -26.46 29.87
CA HIS A 322 43.04 -27.23 28.92
C HIS A 322 41.73 -26.51 28.65
N ILE A 323 41.24 -26.58 27.42
CA ILE A 323 39.88 -26.13 27.10
C ILE A 323 38.90 -27.01 27.87
N PHE A 324 38.09 -26.45 28.76
CA PHE A 324 37.08 -27.22 29.51
C PHE A 324 35.64 -26.79 29.20
N LEU A 325 35.44 -25.64 28.54
CA LEU A 325 34.13 -25.17 28.10
C LEU A 325 34.22 -24.55 26.71
N LYS A 326 33.20 -24.79 25.88
CA LYS A 326 33.02 -24.17 24.57
C LYS A 326 31.60 -23.65 24.42
N ALA A 327 31.45 -22.41 23.99
CA ALA A 327 30.15 -21.80 23.71
C ALA A 327 30.20 -21.00 22.40
N PRO A 328 29.27 -21.25 21.45
CA PRO A 328 29.21 -20.47 20.21
C PRO A 328 28.83 -19.01 20.48
N ARG A 329 28.15 -18.75 21.60
CA ARG A 329 27.79 -17.42 22.09
C ARG A 329 27.85 -17.40 23.61
N TRP A 330 28.59 -16.46 24.20
CA TRP A 330 28.76 -16.31 25.64
C TRP A 330 28.56 -14.86 26.06
N LYS A 331 27.90 -14.64 27.21
CA LYS A 331 27.68 -13.31 27.76
C LYS A 331 28.71 -13.05 28.87
N MET A 332 29.61 -12.11 28.63
CA MET A 332 30.54 -11.63 29.64
C MET A 332 29.89 -10.54 30.48
N VAL A 333 29.98 -10.69 31.81
CA VAL A 333 29.46 -9.73 32.80
C VAL A 333 30.64 -9.32 33.67
N SER A 334 30.84 -8.02 33.83
CA SER A 334 31.95 -7.49 34.62
C SER A 334 31.76 -7.77 36.11
N MET A 335 32.79 -8.30 36.75
CA MET A 335 32.86 -8.48 38.21
C MET A 335 33.18 -7.17 38.96
N TRP A 336 33.66 -6.15 38.25
CA TRP A 336 33.96 -4.85 38.83
C TRP A 336 32.69 -3.98 38.87
N PRO A 337 32.53 -3.08 39.86
CA PRO A 337 31.40 -2.16 39.89
C PRO A 337 31.59 -1.03 38.87
N LYS A 338 30.47 -0.46 38.40
CA LYS A 338 30.47 0.77 37.58
C LYS A 338 31.27 1.87 38.29
N GLY A 339 32.23 2.46 37.56
CA GLY A 339 33.17 3.46 38.09
C GLY A 339 34.58 2.91 38.35
N SER A 340 34.75 1.58 38.40
CA SER A 340 36.08 0.96 38.34
C SER A 340 36.76 1.23 36.99
N PRO A 341 38.09 1.46 36.94
CA PRO A 341 38.83 1.54 35.68
C PRO A 341 38.84 0.21 34.89
N TYR A 342 38.41 -0.89 35.50
CA TYR A 342 38.29 -2.23 34.90
C TYR A 342 36.84 -2.64 34.63
N TRP A 343 35.88 -1.73 34.85
CA TRP A 343 34.49 -2.01 34.54
C TRP A 343 34.27 -2.10 33.04
N TYR A 344 33.47 -3.07 32.61
CA TYR A 344 32.99 -3.18 31.24
C TYR A 344 31.49 -3.52 31.22
N PRO A 345 30.73 -3.05 30.21
CA PRO A 345 29.32 -3.40 30.09
C PRO A 345 29.15 -4.86 29.68
N ASP A 346 27.99 -5.44 30.00
CA ASP A 346 27.56 -6.75 29.51
C ASP A 346 27.84 -6.88 28.00
N THR A 347 28.66 -7.85 27.62
CA THR A 347 29.16 -7.99 26.25
C THR A 347 28.96 -9.41 25.75
N TRP A 348 28.39 -9.55 24.56
CA TRP A 348 28.29 -10.84 23.89
C TRP A 348 29.55 -11.11 23.08
N VAL A 349 30.15 -12.27 23.31
CA VAL A 349 31.27 -12.80 22.54
C VAL A 349 30.86 -14.11 21.87
N TYR A 350 31.60 -14.51 20.85
CA TYR A 350 31.30 -15.64 20.00
C TYR A 350 32.52 -16.57 19.91
N ASN A 351 32.24 -17.86 19.68
CA ASN A 351 33.25 -18.92 19.62
C ASN A 351 34.16 -18.93 20.87
N ALA A 352 33.55 -18.79 22.05
CA ALA A 352 34.25 -18.70 23.32
C ALA A 352 34.74 -20.08 23.78
N MET A 353 36.01 -20.16 24.17
CA MET A 353 36.63 -21.38 24.72
C MET A 353 37.31 -21.06 26.05
N GLU A 354 36.78 -21.57 27.15
CA GLU A 354 37.32 -21.33 28.49
C GLU A 354 38.48 -22.28 28.75
N PHE A 355 39.59 -21.73 29.28
CA PHE A 355 40.79 -22.51 29.56
C PHE A 355 41.41 -22.24 30.94
N VAL A 356 41.02 -21.16 31.62
CA VAL A 356 41.29 -20.96 33.05
C VAL A 356 39.97 -20.82 33.80
N GLY A 357 39.84 -21.51 34.94
CA GLY A 357 38.61 -21.62 35.74
C GLY A 357 38.14 -20.34 36.45
N ASP A 358 38.67 -19.19 36.04
CA ASP A 358 38.36 -17.85 36.57
C ASP A 358 37.51 -17.01 35.61
N GLY A 359 37.08 -17.61 34.49
CA GLY A 359 36.39 -16.91 33.41
C GLY A 359 37.31 -16.36 32.32
N THR A 360 38.52 -16.89 32.17
CA THR A 360 39.42 -16.55 31.06
C THR A 360 39.12 -17.40 29.82
N PHE A 361 38.75 -16.71 28.74
CA PHE A 361 38.38 -17.31 27.46
C PHE A 361 39.32 -16.92 26.33
N ILE A 362 39.45 -17.81 25.34
CA ILE A 362 39.79 -17.45 23.96
C ILE A 362 38.48 -17.12 23.24
N HIS A 363 38.31 -15.91 22.70
CA HIS A 363 37.06 -15.49 22.05
C HIS A 363 37.26 -14.33 21.04
N ASN A 364 36.20 -13.93 20.33
CA ASN A 364 36.27 -12.79 19.42
C ASN A 364 36.10 -11.46 20.14
N ALA A 365 36.70 -10.39 19.59
CA ALA A 365 36.49 -9.02 20.05
C ALA A 365 36.09 -8.14 18.86
N ASN A 366 34.78 -8.12 18.55
CA ASN A 366 34.25 -7.37 17.41
C ASN A 366 34.40 -5.83 17.57
N TRP A 367 34.63 -5.37 18.80
CA TRP A 367 34.93 -3.98 19.12
C TRP A 367 36.39 -3.59 18.83
N GLN A 368 37.28 -4.57 18.68
CA GLN A 368 38.71 -4.33 18.45
C GLN A 368 39.00 -4.24 16.95
N PRO A 369 39.57 -3.13 16.44
CA PRO A 369 39.97 -3.01 15.05
C PRO A 369 40.99 -4.08 14.64
N VAL A 370 40.83 -4.66 13.45
CA VAL A 370 41.72 -5.70 12.89
C VAL A 370 43.20 -5.28 12.91
N SER A 371 43.50 -4.01 12.64
CA SER A 371 44.86 -3.45 12.62
C SER A 371 45.51 -3.30 14.00
N SER A 372 44.77 -3.53 15.09
CA SER A 372 45.25 -3.33 16.47
C SER A 372 45.64 -4.62 17.20
N TYR A 373 45.52 -5.78 16.54
CA TYR A 373 45.98 -7.08 17.07
C TYR A 373 47.49 -7.25 16.86
N GLY A 374 48.14 -8.10 17.65
CA GLY A 374 49.57 -8.42 17.52
C GLY A 374 50.46 -7.64 18.49
N PRO A 375 51.78 -7.53 18.22
CA PRO A 375 52.76 -7.02 19.18
C PRO A 375 52.37 -5.67 19.80
N GLY A 376 52.38 -5.59 21.13
CA GLY A 376 52.05 -4.39 21.89
C GLY A 376 50.55 -4.15 22.10
N SER A 377 49.67 -4.95 21.51
CA SER A 377 48.21 -4.80 21.67
C SER A 377 47.70 -4.97 23.10
N GLN A 378 48.40 -5.74 23.94
CA GLN A 378 48.14 -5.86 25.38
C GLN A 378 48.40 -4.58 26.18
N ASN A 379 49.06 -3.59 25.57
CA ASN A 379 49.28 -2.26 26.14
C ASN A 379 48.34 -1.21 25.53
N GLY A 380 47.51 -1.61 24.56
CA GLY A 380 46.60 -0.73 23.84
C GLY A 380 45.25 -0.55 24.54
N PRO A 381 44.39 0.35 24.01
CA PRO A 381 43.07 0.62 24.58
C PRO A 381 42.11 -0.59 24.53
N TYR A 382 42.40 -1.58 23.68
CA TYR A 382 41.60 -2.79 23.49
C TYR A 382 42.11 -4.00 24.28
N ALA A 383 43.18 -3.84 25.07
CA ALA A 383 43.75 -4.93 25.87
C ALA A 383 42.69 -5.55 26.79
N SER A 384 42.71 -6.88 26.91
CA SER A 384 41.65 -7.61 27.62
C SER A 384 41.80 -7.50 29.15
N HIS A 385 40.87 -8.11 29.87
CA HIS A 385 40.90 -8.29 31.33
C HIS A 385 41.44 -9.67 31.73
N GLY A 386 42.21 -10.33 30.86
CA GLY A 386 42.76 -11.68 31.06
C GLY A 386 42.48 -12.61 29.89
N CYS A 387 41.36 -12.43 29.21
CA CYS A 387 40.97 -13.18 28.01
C CYS A 387 41.94 -13.01 26.83
N VAL A 388 41.82 -13.89 25.84
CA VAL A 388 42.61 -13.85 24.61
C VAL A 388 41.70 -13.55 23.43
N HIS A 389 41.81 -12.33 22.91
CA HIS A 389 41.06 -11.91 21.74
C HIS A 389 41.70 -12.47 20.46
N VAL A 390 40.86 -13.05 19.61
CA VAL A 390 41.25 -13.57 18.29
C VAL A 390 40.27 -13.04 17.25
N GLN A 391 40.75 -12.70 16.05
CA GLN A 391 39.89 -12.26 14.96
C GLN A 391 38.91 -13.36 14.53
N ASP A 392 37.72 -12.97 14.05
CA ASP A 392 36.60 -13.90 13.78
C ASP A 392 36.98 -15.07 12.86
N ALA A 393 37.68 -14.80 11.75
CA ALA A 393 38.03 -15.83 10.76
C ALA A 393 38.96 -16.92 11.31
N PRO A 394 40.15 -16.62 11.88
CA PRO A 394 40.99 -17.64 12.52
C PRO A 394 40.31 -18.27 13.75
N LEU A 395 39.56 -17.51 14.55
CA LEU A 395 38.88 -18.06 15.71
C LEU A 395 37.82 -19.10 15.33
N GLN A 396 37.05 -18.87 14.27
CA GLN A 396 36.05 -19.85 13.83
C GLN A 396 36.70 -21.18 13.45
N ARG A 397 37.85 -21.14 12.76
CA ARG A 397 38.62 -22.35 12.43
C ARG A 397 39.13 -23.04 13.68
N LEU A 398 39.75 -22.28 14.59
CA LEU A 398 40.28 -22.80 15.85
C LEU A 398 39.17 -23.43 16.70
N TYR A 399 38.03 -22.76 16.85
CA TYR A 399 36.87 -23.23 17.60
C TYR A 399 36.30 -24.52 17.02
N ASN A 400 36.23 -24.65 15.70
CA ASN A 400 35.73 -25.88 15.08
C ASN A 400 36.67 -27.07 15.29
N TRP A 401 37.99 -26.83 15.31
CA TRP A 401 39.01 -27.87 15.49
C TRP A 401 39.21 -28.28 16.95
N ALA A 402 39.30 -27.34 17.89
CA ALA A 402 39.66 -27.63 19.28
C ALA A 402 38.57 -28.46 20.00
N ALA A 403 38.93 -29.60 20.57
CA ALA A 403 38.04 -30.36 21.43
C ALA A 403 38.09 -29.86 22.89
N ILE A 404 37.08 -30.22 23.69
CA ILE A 404 37.25 -30.15 25.16
C ILE A 404 38.41 -31.08 25.53
N GLY A 405 39.37 -30.58 26.30
CA GLY A 405 40.63 -31.22 26.63
C GLY A 405 41.82 -30.80 25.76
N THR A 406 41.63 -29.96 24.72
CA THR A 406 42.77 -29.39 23.96
C THR A 406 43.72 -28.66 24.92
N THR A 407 45.01 -28.97 24.85
CA THR A 407 46.04 -28.34 25.69
C THR A 407 46.26 -26.90 25.25
N VAL A 408 46.30 -25.97 26.21
CA VAL A 408 46.65 -24.55 25.99
C VAL A 408 47.90 -24.23 26.79
N VAL A 409 48.98 -23.80 26.14
CA VAL A 409 50.20 -23.35 26.79
C VAL A 409 50.31 -21.84 26.62
N VAL A 410 50.40 -21.12 27.74
CA VAL A 410 50.60 -19.67 27.77
C VAL A 410 52.01 -19.38 28.27
N GLY A 411 52.81 -18.72 27.44
CA GLY A 411 54.22 -18.43 27.69
C GLY A 411 54.74 -17.25 26.87
N ASP A 412 56.06 -17.01 26.91
CA ASP A 412 56.71 -16.05 26.02
C ASP A 412 57.19 -16.69 24.72
#